data_AF-A0A963ATF1-F1
#
_entry.id   AF-A0A963ATF1-F1
#
_cell.length_a   1.000
_cell.length_b   1.000
_cell.length_c   1.000
_cell.angle_alpha   90.00
_cell.angle_beta   90.00
_cell.angle_gamma   90.00
#
_symmetry.space_group_name_H-M   'P 1'
#
loop_
_entity.id
_entity.type
_entity.pdbx_description
1 polymer ?
#
loop_
_entity_poly.entity_id
_entity_poly.type
_entity_poly.pdbx_seq_one_letter_code
_entity_poly.pdbx_strand_id
1 'polypeptide(L)'
;MRTPDFDVVTGCGPGPGSVPTGNVEPLLFEIAHALDRLLETGETHVIDLRSIPLGPGEEDRIEAALGRGEILARLDALGPSEIRESRFPGVWLVTHRNGHDEIVARSIEITFSPTLLAAPHEDVRAGRDRLHSELEARGDD
;
A
#
# COMPACT_ATOMS: atom_id res chain seq x y z
N MET A 1 -17.15 -50.30 43.05
CA MET A 1 -15.88 -50.87 42.54
C MET A 1 -15.51 -50.09 41.29
N ARG A 2 -14.38 -49.36 41.34
CA ARG A 2 -13.61 -48.69 40.25
C ARG A 2 -14.24 -47.53 39.45
N THR A 3 -13.77 -46.31 39.72
CA THR A 3 -13.13 -45.41 38.73
C THR A 3 -11.70 -45.92 38.43
N PRO A 4 -11.06 -45.65 37.27
CA PRO A 4 -10.50 -44.32 36.90
C PRO A 4 -10.84 -43.88 35.45
N ASP A 5 -11.00 -42.58 35.19
CA ASP A 5 -10.01 -41.63 34.62
C ASP A 5 -9.38 -42.04 33.29
N PHE A 6 -9.70 -41.28 32.23
CA PHE A 6 -8.70 -40.72 31.31
C PHE A 6 -9.27 -39.47 30.62
N ASP A 7 -8.83 -38.33 31.14
CA ASP A 7 -8.76 -37.05 30.44
C ASP A 7 -7.81 -37.16 29.25
N VAL A 8 -8.24 -36.77 28.05
CA VAL A 8 -7.41 -36.03 27.09
C VAL A 8 -8.29 -35.01 26.37
N VAL A 9 -8.10 -33.76 26.80
CA VAL A 9 -8.40 -32.53 26.06
C VAL A 9 -7.82 -32.59 24.64
N THR A 10 -8.63 -32.28 23.63
CA THR A 10 -8.20 -31.44 22.49
C THR A 10 -9.46 -30.88 21.82
N GLY A 11 -9.75 -29.63 22.14
CA GLY A 11 -10.76 -28.83 21.46
C GLY A 11 -10.37 -27.37 21.62
N CYS A 12 -9.27 -26.97 20.96
CA CYS A 12 -9.01 -25.56 20.72
C CYS A 12 -10.11 -25.07 19.76
N GLY A 13 -11.23 -24.62 20.33
CA GLY A 13 -12.18 -23.80 19.59
C GLY A 13 -11.49 -22.49 19.20
N PRO A 14 -11.67 -21.98 17.97
CA PRO A 14 -11.23 -20.64 17.67
C PRO A 14 -11.96 -19.69 18.64
N GLY A 15 -11.21 -18.83 19.33
CA GLY A 15 -11.77 -17.70 20.09
C GLY A 15 -12.69 -16.87 19.19
N PRO A 16 -13.55 -15.99 19.74
CA PRO A 16 -14.65 -15.35 19.02
C PRO A 16 -14.15 -14.52 17.83
N GLY A 17 -13.97 -15.18 16.68
CA GLY A 17 -14.86 -15.09 15.55
C GLY A 17 -15.10 -13.67 15.05
N SER A 18 -14.05 -12.92 14.77
CA SER A 18 -14.19 -11.84 13.81
C SER A 18 -14.42 -12.47 12.43
N VAL A 19 -15.69 -12.55 12.04
CA VAL A 19 -16.08 -13.11 10.74
C VAL A 19 -15.39 -12.26 9.67
N PRO A 20 -14.57 -12.85 8.77
CA PRO A 20 -14.04 -12.13 7.63
C PRO A 20 -15.21 -11.51 6.87
N THR A 21 -15.12 -10.24 6.55
CA THR A 21 -16.19 -9.54 5.83
C THR A 21 -16.33 -10.08 4.40
N GLY A 22 -15.33 -10.82 3.91
CA GLY A 22 -15.34 -11.47 2.61
C GLY A 22 -14.91 -10.51 1.50
N ASN A 23 -14.36 -9.36 1.86
CA ASN A 23 -14.05 -8.27 0.93
C ASN A 23 -12.69 -8.45 0.22
N VAL A 24 -11.87 -9.41 0.66
CA VAL A 24 -10.54 -9.66 0.07
C VAL A 24 -10.64 -10.10 -1.39
N GLU A 25 -11.51 -11.06 -1.71
CA GLU A 25 -11.61 -11.60 -3.07
C GLU A 25 -12.27 -10.61 -4.05
N PRO A 26 -13.38 -9.93 -3.72
CA PRO A 26 -13.91 -8.84 -4.53
C PRO A 26 -12.88 -7.75 -4.83
N LEU A 27 -12.05 -7.38 -3.85
CA LEU A 27 -10.99 -6.40 -4.03
C LEU A 27 -9.94 -6.86 -5.05
N LEU A 28 -9.55 -8.14 -5.03
CA LEU A 28 -8.60 -8.68 -6.02
C LEU A 28 -9.20 -8.71 -7.43
N PHE A 29 -10.50 -9.01 -7.57
CA PHE A 29 -11.19 -8.89 -8.85
C PHE A 29 -11.28 -7.44 -9.34
N GLU A 30 -11.53 -6.48 -8.43
CA GLU A 30 -11.52 -5.06 -8.76
C GLU A 30 -10.15 -4.60 -9.27
N ILE A 31 -9.06 -5.04 -8.61
CA ILE A 31 -7.69 -4.76 -9.05
C ILE A 31 -7.44 -5.35 -10.45
N ALA A 32 -7.86 -6.60 -10.71
CA ALA A 32 -7.70 -7.22 -12.01
C ALA A 32 -8.43 -6.43 -13.11
N HIS A 33 -9.69 -6.05 -12.88
CA HIS A 33 -10.45 -5.22 -13.82
C HIS A 33 -9.87 -3.82 -14.00
N ALA A 34 -9.28 -3.23 -12.95
CA ALA A 34 -8.61 -1.95 -13.05
C ALA A 34 -7.32 -2.04 -13.87
N LEU A 35 -6.60 -3.16 -13.79
CA LEU A 35 -5.43 -3.41 -14.63
C LEU A 35 -5.82 -3.54 -16.11
N ASP A 36 -6.92 -4.24 -16.42
CA ASP A 36 -7.43 -4.30 -17.80
C ASP A 36 -7.72 -2.89 -18.34
N ARG A 37 -8.41 -2.05 -17.56
CA ARG A 37 -8.67 -0.65 -17.94
C ARG A 37 -7.40 0.17 -18.10
N LEU A 38 -6.43 0.01 -17.20
CA LEU A 38 -5.14 0.71 -17.28
C LEU A 38 -4.42 0.37 -18.60
N LEU A 39 -4.44 -0.90 -19.01
CA LEU A 39 -3.80 -1.35 -20.25
C LEU A 39 -4.56 -0.91 -21.51
N GLU A 40 -5.89 -0.90 -21.46
CA GLU A 40 -6.74 -0.55 -22.61
C GLU A 40 -6.81 0.96 -22.87
N THR A 41 -6.95 1.78 -21.81
CA THR A 41 -7.26 3.21 -21.92
C THR A 41 -6.25 4.12 -21.23
N GLY A 42 -5.38 3.59 -20.37
CA GLY A 42 -4.53 4.37 -19.48
C GLY A 42 -5.25 4.93 -18.26
N GLU A 43 -6.51 4.52 -18.01
CA GLU A 43 -7.27 4.93 -16.83
C GLU A 43 -6.65 4.34 -15.57
N THR A 44 -6.20 5.22 -14.67
CA THR A 44 -5.70 4.85 -13.34
C THR A 44 -6.85 4.67 -12.37
N HIS A 45 -6.69 3.74 -11.41
CA HIS A 45 -7.69 3.49 -10.38
C HIS A 45 -7.08 3.56 -8.98
N VAL A 46 -7.85 4.02 -8.00
CA VAL A 46 -7.41 4.10 -6.60
C VAL A 46 -8.48 3.50 -5.71
N ILE A 47 -8.07 2.56 -4.85
CA ILE A 47 -8.94 1.90 -3.88
C ILE A 47 -8.49 2.29 -2.48
N ASP A 48 -9.33 3.02 -1.75
CA ASP A 48 -9.07 3.38 -0.36
C ASP A 48 -9.47 2.23 0.57
N LEU A 49 -8.48 1.56 1.17
CA LEU A 49 -8.72 0.41 2.05
C LEU A 49 -9.41 0.83 3.36
N ARG A 50 -9.27 2.08 3.80
CA ARG A 50 -9.94 2.57 5.02
C ARG A 50 -11.42 2.84 4.79
N SER A 51 -11.84 3.02 3.54
CA SER A 51 -13.24 3.22 3.17
C SER A 51 -14.03 1.90 3.11
N ILE A 52 -13.32 0.76 3.09
CA ILE A 52 -13.91 -0.57 3.02
C ILE A 52 -14.00 -1.14 4.44
N PRO A 53 -15.15 -1.72 4.83
CA PRO A 53 -15.24 -2.45 6.10
C PRO A 53 -14.40 -3.73 5.99
N LEU A 54 -13.17 -3.69 6.49
CA LEU A 54 -12.29 -4.84 6.57
C LEU A 54 -12.35 -5.45 7.97
N GLY A 55 -12.61 -6.74 8.02
CA GLY A 55 -12.53 -7.53 9.23
C GLY A 55 -11.07 -7.66 9.72
N PRO A 56 -10.87 -7.99 11.00
CA PRO A 56 -9.55 -8.27 11.55
C PRO A 56 -8.78 -9.29 10.70
N GLY A 57 -7.56 -8.92 10.30
CA GLY A 57 -6.67 -9.74 9.48
C GLY A 57 -6.99 -9.78 7.98
N GLU A 58 -8.03 -9.11 7.50
CA GLU A 58 -8.28 -9.00 6.05
C GLU A 58 -7.25 -8.10 5.37
N GLU A 59 -6.82 -7.01 6.02
CA GLU A 59 -5.71 -6.19 5.54
C GLU A 59 -4.43 -7.02 5.34
N ASP A 60 -4.05 -7.82 6.33
CA ASP A 60 -2.87 -8.69 6.24
C ASP A 60 -2.99 -9.71 5.10
N ARG A 61 -4.21 -10.24 4.86
CA ARG A 61 -4.48 -11.14 3.74
C ARG A 61 -4.36 -10.44 2.40
N ILE A 62 -4.85 -9.20 2.28
CA ILE A 62 -4.71 -8.37 1.09
C ILE A 62 -3.23 -8.11 0.83
N GLU A 63 -2.48 -7.67 1.83
CA GLU A 63 -1.05 -7.43 1.71
C GLU A 63 -0.28 -8.69 1.32
N ALA A 64 -0.61 -9.84 1.91
CA ALA A 64 0.00 -11.11 1.57
C ALA A 64 -0.36 -11.58 0.14
N ALA A 65 -1.60 -11.33 -0.29
CA ALA A 65 -2.06 -11.67 -1.64
C ALA A 65 -1.36 -10.81 -2.70
N LEU A 66 -1.22 -9.51 -2.45
CA LEU A 66 -0.46 -8.58 -3.29
C LEU A 66 1.04 -8.93 -3.32
N GLY A 67 1.58 -9.42 -2.20
CA GLY A 67 3.01 -9.68 -2.07
C GLY A 67 3.84 -8.40 -2.21
N ARG A 68 5.13 -8.56 -2.52
CA ARG A 68 6.09 -7.45 -2.69
C ARG A 68 6.74 -7.56 -4.06
N GLY A 69 6.77 -6.44 -4.78
CA GLY A 69 7.51 -6.26 -6.02
C GLY A 69 8.92 -5.75 -5.77
N GLU A 70 9.46 -5.07 -6.77
CA GLU A 70 10.85 -4.61 -6.79
C GLU A 70 11.01 -3.22 -6.18
N ILE A 71 9.96 -2.39 -6.26
CA ILE A 71 10.04 -0.97 -5.93
C ILE A 71 9.47 -0.71 -4.52
N LEU A 72 10.29 -0.05 -3.70
CA LEU A 72 9.90 0.52 -2.43
C LEU A 72 10.42 1.96 -2.35
N ALA A 73 9.52 2.91 -2.19
CA ALA A 73 9.83 4.31 -2.00
C ALA A 73 9.32 4.79 -0.64
N ARG A 74 10.12 5.64 0.02
CA ARG A 74 9.75 6.31 1.27
C ARG A 74 9.81 7.81 1.03
N LEU A 75 8.77 8.51 1.45
CA LEU A 75 8.64 9.95 1.30
C LEU A 75 8.37 10.58 2.65
N ASP A 76 9.07 11.66 2.94
CA ASP A 76 8.88 12.47 4.15
C ASP A 76 8.13 13.77 3.80
N ALA A 77 6.99 13.63 3.12
CA ALA A 77 6.11 14.76 2.77
C ALA A 77 4.96 14.81 3.78
N LEU A 78 5.00 15.74 4.74
CA LEU A 78 3.99 15.93 5.80
C LEU A 78 3.76 14.71 6.73
N GLY A 79 4.66 13.74 6.69
CA GLY A 79 4.62 12.49 7.45
C GLY A 79 5.27 11.34 6.66
N PRO A 80 5.76 10.28 7.33
CA PRO A 80 6.40 9.17 6.63
C PRO A 80 5.36 8.40 5.81
N SER A 81 5.52 8.47 4.49
CA SER A 81 4.71 7.75 3.52
C SER A 81 5.54 6.66 2.84
N GLU A 82 4.94 5.50 2.67
CA GLU A 82 5.57 4.35 2.02
C GLU A 82 4.75 3.97 0.79
N ILE A 83 5.41 3.92 -0.36
CA ILE A 83 4.84 3.49 -1.63
C ILE A 83 5.56 2.22 -2.03
N ARG A 84 4.83 1.13 -2.20
CA ARG A 84 5.41 -0.18 -2.47
C ARG A 84 4.71 -0.84 -3.64
N GLU A 85 5.47 -1.28 -4.63
CA GLU A 85 4.93 -2.10 -5.70
C GLU A 85 4.61 -3.50 -5.17
N SER A 86 3.51 -4.07 -5.65
CA SER A 86 3.15 -5.46 -5.38
C SER A 86 3.93 -6.41 -6.30
N ARG A 87 3.77 -7.73 -6.12
CA ARG A 87 4.34 -8.70 -7.09
C ARG A 87 3.72 -8.61 -8.49
N PHE A 88 2.62 -7.87 -8.60
CA PHE A 88 1.93 -7.56 -9.85
C PHE A 88 2.31 -6.13 -10.27
N PRO A 89 3.11 -5.97 -11.34
CA PRO A 89 3.51 -4.64 -11.82
C PRO A 89 2.29 -3.77 -12.14
N GLY A 90 2.39 -2.49 -11.80
CA GLY A 90 1.29 -1.55 -11.95
C GLY A 90 0.27 -1.54 -10.80
N VAL A 91 0.44 -2.41 -9.78
CA VAL A 91 -0.36 -2.38 -8.54
C VAL A 91 0.53 -1.95 -7.39
N TRP A 92 0.15 -0.86 -6.73
CA TRP A 92 0.94 -0.18 -5.72
C TRP A 92 0.17 -0.07 -4.41
N LEU A 93 0.80 -0.42 -3.30
CA LEU A 93 0.27 -0.15 -1.97
C LEU A 93 0.89 1.15 -1.44
N VAL A 94 0.05 2.14 -1.20
CA VAL A 94 0.44 3.43 -0.63
C VAL A 94 -0.04 3.47 0.82
N THR A 95 0.88 3.68 1.75
CA THR A 95 0.60 3.76 3.19
C THR A 95 1.14 5.08 3.72
N HIS A 96 0.25 5.91 4.25
CA HIS A 96 0.58 7.16 4.90
C HIS A 96 0.54 7.00 6.41
N ARG A 97 1.61 7.42 7.09
CA ARG A 97 1.67 7.47 8.54
C ARG A 97 1.76 8.92 9.04
N ASN A 98 1.21 9.16 10.23
CA ASN A 98 1.40 10.42 10.92
C ASN A 98 2.76 10.48 11.65
N GLY A 99 3.04 11.60 12.33
CA GLY A 99 4.26 11.77 13.13
C GLY A 99 4.39 10.84 14.34
N HIS A 100 3.36 10.06 14.67
CA HIS A 100 3.37 9.04 15.74
C HIS A 100 3.47 7.61 15.18
N ASP A 101 3.81 7.44 13.90
CA ASP A 101 3.93 6.16 13.19
C ASP A 101 2.60 5.39 13.03
N GLU A 102 1.47 6.04 13.27
CA GLU A 102 0.15 5.43 13.06
C GLU A 102 -0.27 5.58 11.60
N ILE A 103 -0.80 4.51 11.02
CA ILE A 103 -1.37 4.53 9.66
C ILE A 103 -2.60 5.42 9.68
N VAL A 104 -2.56 6.52 8.91
CA VAL A 104 -3.68 7.47 8.76
C VAL A 104 -4.41 7.30 7.44
N ALA A 105 -3.74 6.83 6.39
CA ALA A 105 -4.37 6.47 5.13
C ALA A 105 -3.65 5.28 4.50
N ARG A 106 -4.41 4.45 3.79
CA ARG A 106 -3.86 3.32 3.06
C ARG A 106 -4.71 3.04 1.82
N SER A 107 -4.07 3.03 0.67
CA SER A 107 -4.73 2.82 -0.62
C SER A 107 -3.95 1.87 -1.50
N ILE A 108 -4.67 1.25 -2.43
CA ILE A 108 -4.09 0.51 -3.56
C ILE A 108 -4.27 1.37 -4.80
N GLU A 109 -3.17 1.72 -5.45
CA GLU A 109 -3.18 2.45 -6.72
C GLU A 109 -2.87 1.49 -7.87
N ILE A 110 -3.67 1.55 -8.93
CA ILE A 110 -3.47 0.82 -10.17
C ILE A 110 -3.06 1.84 -11.23
N THR A 111 -1.77 1.89 -11.52
CA THR A 111 -1.12 2.90 -12.38
C THR A 111 0.26 2.42 -12.83
N PHE A 112 0.78 2.93 -13.95
CA PHE A 112 2.16 2.69 -14.38
C PHE A 112 3.19 3.29 -13.41
N SER A 113 2.86 4.42 -12.80
CA SER A 113 3.69 5.09 -11.79
C SER A 113 2.79 5.93 -10.87
N PRO A 114 2.88 5.77 -9.55
CA PRO A 114 2.19 6.63 -8.60
C PRO A 114 2.57 8.09 -8.79
N THR A 115 1.58 8.98 -8.79
CA THR A 115 1.80 10.43 -8.97
C THR A 115 2.66 11.00 -7.84
N LEU A 116 2.61 10.42 -6.64
CA LEU A 116 3.45 10.81 -5.51
C LEU A 116 4.95 10.61 -5.76
N LEU A 117 5.35 9.75 -6.71
CA LEU A 117 6.75 9.59 -7.08
C LEU A 117 7.22 10.64 -8.11
N ALA A 118 6.30 11.36 -8.75
CA ALA A 118 6.65 12.38 -9.73
C ALA A 118 7.05 13.69 -9.01
N ALA A 119 8.19 14.26 -9.39
CA ALA A 119 8.60 15.56 -8.91
C ALA A 119 7.63 16.65 -9.45
N PRO A 120 7.06 17.50 -8.58
CA PRO A 120 6.24 18.62 -9.01
C PRO A 120 6.98 19.56 -9.98
N HIS A 121 6.25 20.15 -10.94
CA HIS A 121 6.86 21.02 -11.93
C HIS A 121 7.55 22.25 -11.32
N GLU A 122 7.01 22.82 -10.25
CA GLU A 122 7.67 23.92 -9.52
C GLU A 122 9.00 23.48 -8.88
N ASP A 123 9.06 22.29 -8.29
CA ASP A 123 10.26 21.79 -7.63
C ASP A 123 11.37 21.51 -8.65
N VAL A 124 11.00 20.96 -9.82
CA VAL A 124 11.94 20.78 -10.94
C VAL A 124 12.46 22.13 -11.44
N ARG A 125 11.59 23.14 -11.56
CA ARG A 125 12.00 24.51 -11.94
C ARG A 125 12.96 25.12 -10.92
N ALA A 126 12.62 25.06 -9.63
CA ALA A 126 13.47 25.55 -8.55
C ALA A 126 14.83 24.83 -8.52
N GLY A 127 14.83 23.51 -8.74
CA GLY A 127 16.04 22.71 -8.87
C GLY A 127 16.93 23.15 -10.04
N ARG A 128 16.33 23.43 -11.21
CA ARG A 128 17.03 23.96 -12.38
C ARG A 128 17.65 25.33 -12.11
N ASP A 129 16.88 26.24 -11.51
CA ASP A 129 17.35 27.60 -11.20
C ASP A 129 18.53 27.57 -10.24
N ARG A 130 18.44 26.77 -9.16
CA ARG A 130 19.54 26.57 -8.21
C ARG A 130 20.80 26.05 -8.90
N LEU A 131 20.67 25.04 -9.76
CA LEU A 131 21.81 24.48 -10.48
C LEU A 131 22.49 25.51 -11.39
N HIS A 132 21.71 26.37 -12.06
CA HIS A 132 22.26 27.44 -12.90
C HIS A 132 23.07 28.45 -12.07
N SER A 133 22.52 28.91 -10.95
CA SER A 133 23.21 29.84 -10.04
C SER A 133 24.50 29.26 -9.47
N GLU A 134 24.53 27.96 -9.14
CA GLU A 134 25.75 27.28 -8.69
C GLU A 134 26.83 27.19 -9.77
N LEU A 135 26.46 27.07 -11.05
CA LEU A 135 27.40 27.03 -12.17
C LEU A 135 27.97 28.42 -12.49
N GLU A 136 27.13 29.46 -12.46
CA GLU A 136 27.57 30.85 -12.64
C GLU A 136 28.58 31.24 -11.56
N ALA A 137 28.28 30.95 -10.29
CA ALA A 137 29.17 31.26 -9.17
C ALA A 137 30.54 30.54 -9.23
N ARG A 138 30.65 29.43 -9.98
CA ARG A 138 31.92 28.70 -10.18
C ARG A 138 32.73 29.20 -11.39
N GLY A 139 32.09 29.89 -12.33
CA GLY A 139 32.74 30.41 -13.53
C GLY A 139 33.37 31.79 -13.34
N ASP A 140 33.07 32.46 -12.24
CA ASP A 140 33.60 33.76 -11.85
C ASP A 140 34.91 33.68 -11.02
N ASP A 141 35.45 32.47 -10.81
CA ASP A 141 36.71 32.13 -10.11
C ASP A 141 37.78 31.60 -11.08
#